data_AF-A0AAU8XYC3-F1
#
_entry.id   AF-A0AAU8XYC3-F1
#
_cell.length_a   1.000
_cell.length_b   1.000
_cell.length_c   1.000
_cell.angle_alpha   90.00
_cell.angle_beta   90.00
_cell.angle_gamma   90.00
#
_symmetry.space_group_name_H-M   'P 1'
#
loop_
_entity.id
_entity.type
_entity.pdbx_description
1 polymer ?
#
loop_
_entity_poly.entity_id
_entity_poly.type
_entity_poly.pdbx_seq_one_letter_code
_entity_poly.pdbx_strand_id
1 'polypeptide(L)'
;MENSLHSAIINNRRDLRLFLWYLSDLDLAILTNKLATTKNIYNADDIFGSNIEIAADAINQAVRLIKDNEVKRIYTLDFNDFKSLQMPASEFSWVKKTPDACYFTWLFIKSQIHDSFKVLELDVFIVGRIRNQRYPNIHDSLYNKLELDAYPVDNKERLSAIEDFFDRAPATLKARLDLMRQIRNKWEEIYPSSINFPLSPKKQEKMRLGLGIHSERQKSNEYPEKRS
;
A
#
# COMPACT_ATOMS: atom_id res chain seq x y z
N MET A 1 24.03 -15.14 5.20
CA MET A 1 23.65 -14.99 3.77
C MET A 1 24.54 -13.89 3.22
N GLU A 2 25.47 -14.21 2.32
CA GLU A 2 26.31 -13.20 1.66
C GLU A 2 25.43 -12.35 0.75
N ASN A 3 25.24 -11.07 1.08
CA ASN A 3 24.56 -10.15 0.19
C ASN A 3 25.47 -9.87 -1.00
N SER A 4 25.12 -10.40 -2.17
CA SER A 4 25.91 -10.25 -3.39
C SER A 4 25.87 -8.80 -3.87
N LEU A 5 27.04 -8.17 -3.98
CA LEU A 5 27.24 -6.88 -4.66
C LEU A 5 26.94 -6.95 -6.17
N HIS A 6 26.63 -8.12 -6.71
CA HIS A 6 26.54 -8.33 -8.16
C HIS A 6 25.14 -8.26 -8.73
N SER A 7 24.09 -8.25 -7.89
CA SER A 7 22.71 -8.29 -8.38
C SER A 7 21.73 -7.54 -7.49
N ALA A 8 20.86 -6.75 -8.12
CA ALA A 8 19.65 -6.23 -7.53
C ALA A 8 18.62 -7.37 -7.39
N ILE A 9 18.02 -7.50 -6.22
CA ILE A 9 17.02 -8.54 -5.94
C ILE A 9 15.63 -7.96 -6.22
N ILE A 10 15.06 -8.27 -7.38
CA ILE A 10 13.74 -7.79 -7.81
C ILE A 10 12.88 -9.02 -8.13
N ASN A 11 11.97 -9.38 -7.22
CA ASN A 11 11.25 -10.66 -7.31
C ASN A 11 9.82 -10.52 -7.84
N ASN A 12 9.26 -9.31 -7.80
CA ASN A 12 7.86 -9.07 -8.13
C ASN A 12 7.65 -7.61 -8.54
N ARG A 13 6.42 -7.28 -8.96
CA ARG A 13 6.08 -5.93 -9.42
C ARG A 13 6.21 -4.85 -8.35
N ARG A 14 5.95 -5.19 -7.08
CA ARG A 14 6.07 -4.25 -5.95
C ARG A 14 7.55 -3.93 -5.67
N ASP A 15 8.44 -4.92 -5.73
CA ASP A 15 9.89 -4.72 -5.65
C ASP A 15 10.37 -3.79 -6.78
N LEU A 16 9.91 -4.01 -8.03
CA LEU A 16 10.30 -3.19 -9.18
C LEU A 16 9.81 -1.75 -9.04
N ARG A 17 8.55 -1.52 -8.64
CA ARG A 17 8.03 -0.16 -8.39
C ARG A 17 8.83 0.56 -7.32
N LEU A 18 9.18 -0.15 -6.23
CA LEU A 18 10.00 0.43 -5.17
C LEU A 18 11.42 0.76 -5.66
N PHE A 19 12.04 -0.13 -6.45
CA PHE A 19 13.37 0.08 -7.03
C PHE A 19 13.42 1.34 -7.89
N LEU A 20 12.47 1.48 -8.81
CA LEU A 20 12.41 2.64 -9.71
C LEU A 20 12.12 3.94 -8.95
N TRP A 21 11.28 3.90 -7.92
CA TRP A 21 11.01 5.07 -7.08
C TRP A 21 12.16 5.46 -6.15
N TYR A 22 12.93 4.48 -5.66
CA TYR A 22 14.03 4.69 -4.73
C TYR A 22 15.18 5.52 -5.34
N LEU A 23 15.43 5.31 -6.63
CA LEU A 23 16.54 5.86 -7.39
C LEU A 23 16.30 7.32 -7.81
N SER A 24 17.37 8.09 -7.94
CA SER A 24 17.33 9.41 -8.61
C SER A 24 17.25 9.25 -10.13
N ASP A 25 16.86 10.33 -10.82
CA ASP A 25 16.95 10.42 -12.28
C ASP A 25 18.37 10.16 -12.80
N LEU A 26 19.39 10.59 -12.05
CA LEU A 26 20.79 10.33 -12.38
C LEU A 26 21.12 8.83 -12.27
N ASP A 27 20.67 8.18 -11.20
CA ASP A 27 20.92 6.74 -11.01
C ASP A 27 20.23 5.93 -12.12
N LEU A 28 18.99 6.28 -12.49
CA LEU A 28 18.27 5.67 -13.61
C LEU A 28 19.00 5.90 -14.94
N ALA A 29 19.50 7.13 -15.19
CA ALA A 29 20.28 7.46 -16.37
C ALA A 29 21.59 6.65 -16.45
N ILE A 30 22.23 6.35 -15.32
CA ILE A 30 23.40 5.48 -15.30
C ILE A 30 23.03 4.08 -15.81
N LEU A 31 21.93 3.50 -15.32
CA LEU A 31 21.49 2.15 -15.75
C LEU A 31 21.15 2.12 -17.24
N THR A 32 20.33 3.06 -17.72
CA THR A 32 19.91 3.11 -19.13
C THR A 32 21.09 3.34 -20.07
N ASN A 33 22.03 4.21 -19.70
CA ASN A 33 23.26 4.44 -20.48
C ASN A 33 24.11 3.17 -20.58
N LYS A 34 24.25 2.38 -19.49
CA LYS A 34 24.99 1.11 -19.55
C LYS A 34 24.39 0.13 -20.54
N LEU A 35 23.06 0.09 -20.62
CA LEU A 35 22.36 -0.76 -21.59
C LEU A 35 22.50 -0.24 -23.02
N ALA A 36 22.39 1.08 -23.23
CA ALA A 36 22.45 1.69 -24.55
C ALA A 36 23.85 1.66 -25.20
N THR A 37 24.93 1.79 -24.41
CA THR A 37 26.30 1.86 -24.94
C THR A 37 26.93 0.51 -25.26
N THR A 38 26.26 -0.60 -24.95
CA THR A 38 26.82 -1.95 -25.09
C THR A 38 25.85 -2.80 -25.91
N LYS A 39 26.35 -3.61 -26.86
CA LYS A 39 25.50 -4.61 -27.54
C LYS A 39 25.07 -5.65 -26.50
N ASN A 40 23.81 -5.54 -26.07
CA ASN A 40 23.25 -6.30 -24.97
C ASN A 40 22.03 -7.11 -25.44
N ILE A 41 21.60 -8.05 -24.60
CA ILE A 41 20.38 -8.85 -24.82
C ILE A 41 19.15 -7.97 -24.54
N TYR A 42 19.26 -7.10 -23.54
CA TYR A 42 18.21 -6.19 -23.09
C TYR A 42 18.55 -4.73 -23.40
N ASN A 43 17.51 -3.94 -23.63
CA ASN A 43 17.56 -2.53 -23.96
C ASN A 43 17.16 -1.67 -22.74
N ALA A 44 17.38 -0.35 -22.83
CA ALA A 44 17.02 0.58 -21.76
C ALA A 44 15.53 0.54 -21.38
N ASP A 45 14.65 0.37 -22.37
CA ASP A 45 13.19 0.35 -22.16
C ASP A 45 12.74 -0.89 -21.39
N ASP A 46 13.51 -1.98 -21.43
CA ASP A 46 13.18 -3.23 -20.72
C ASP A 46 13.14 -3.04 -19.20
N ILE A 47 13.91 -2.09 -18.66
CA ILE A 47 13.90 -1.71 -17.23
C ILE A 47 12.50 -1.28 -16.78
N PHE A 48 11.75 -0.59 -17.64
CA PHE A 48 10.45 -0.01 -17.33
C PHE A 48 9.27 -0.88 -17.79
N GLY A 49 9.58 -2.07 -18.33
CA GLY A 49 8.60 -3.00 -18.86
C GLY A 49 7.68 -3.60 -17.81
N SER A 50 6.54 -4.13 -18.25
CA SER A 50 5.58 -4.82 -17.38
C SER A 50 5.98 -6.26 -17.05
N ASN A 51 6.91 -6.86 -17.79
CA ASN A 51 7.43 -8.20 -17.53
C ASN A 51 8.57 -8.11 -16.51
N ILE A 52 8.34 -8.67 -15.32
CA ILE A 52 9.25 -8.54 -14.17
C ILE A 52 10.57 -9.27 -14.40
N GLU A 53 10.55 -10.43 -15.07
CA GLU A 53 11.76 -11.20 -15.34
C GLU A 53 12.67 -10.42 -16.29
N ILE A 54 12.11 -9.90 -17.38
CA ILE A 54 12.83 -9.08 -18.36
C ILE A 54 13.38 -7.80 -17.70
N ALA A 55 12.56 -7.11 -16.90
CA ALA A 55 13.00 -5.89 -16.21
C ALA A 55 14.12 -6.17 -15.19
N ALA A 56 14.00 -7.23 -14.39
CA ALA A 56 15.01 -7.63 -13.43
C ALA A 56 16.33 -8.03 -14.11
N ASP A 57 16.25 -8.75 -15.23
CA ASP A 57 17.42 -9.13 -16.01
C ASP A 57 18.10 -7.93 -16.66
N ALA A 58 17.33 -6.99 -17.24
CA ALA A 58 17.84 -5.75 -17.81
C ALA A 58 18.59 -4.91 -16.75
N ILE A 59 17.97 -4.75 -15.57
CA ILE A 59 18.59 -4.06 -14.43
C ILE A 59 19.89 -4.76 -14.02
N ASN A 60 19.87 -6.08 -13.85
CA ASN A 60 21.05 -6.83 -13.42
C ASN A 60 22.15 -6.83 -14.49
N GLN A 61 21.82 -6.82 -15.77
CA GLN A 61 22.78 -6.62 -16.84
C GLN A 61 23.43 -5.24 -16.75
N ALA A 62 22.65 -4.18 -16.56
CA ALA A 62 23.16 -2.82 -16.37
C ALA A 62 24.09 -2.72 -15.15
N VAL A 63 23.66 -3.26 -14.00
CA VAL A 63 24.43 -3.27 -12.74
C VAL A 63 25.77 -3.99 -12.89
N ARG A 64 25.81 -5.13 -13.60
CA ARG A 64 27.07 -5.85 -13.88
C ARG A 64 28.06 -5.03 -14.72
N LEU A 65 27.56 -4.15 -15.60
CA LEU A 65 28.39 -3.27 -16.44
C LEU A 65 28.95 -2.05 -15.68
N ILE A 66 28.48 -1.80 -14.44
CA ILE A 66 29.03 -0.75 -13.57
C ILE A 66 30.35 -1.27 -12.97
N LYS A 67 31.45 -0.55 -13.20
CA LYS A 67 32.78 -0.92 -12.69
C LYS A 67 33.02 -0.42 -11.27
N ASP A 68 32.49 0.75 -10.94
CA ASP A 68 32.61 1.35 -9.61
C ASP A 68 31.74 0.59 -8.60
N ASN A 69 32.37 0.05 -7.56
CA ASN A 69 31.69 -0.75 -6.55
C ASN A 69 30.81 0.08 -5.61
N GLU A 70 31.17 1.33 -5.33
CA GLU A 70 30.34 2.22 -4.51
C GLU A 70 29.07 2.61 -5.27
N VAL A 71 29.20 2.90 -6.57
CA VAL A 71 28.02 3.13 -7.42
C VAL A 71 27.17 1.87 -7.55
N LYS A 72 27.79 0.69 -7.70
CA LYS A 72 27.07 -0.59 -7.79
C LYS A 72 26.29 -0.93 -6.52
N ARG A 73 26.85 -0.57 -5.36
CA ARG A 73 26.27 -0.82 -4.03
C ARG A 73 24.86 -0.21 -3.89
N ILE A 74 24.63 0.97 -4.50
CA ILE A 74 23.34 1.67 -4.50
C ILE A 74 22.19 0.75 -4.96
N TYR A 75 22.40 0.06 -6.08
CA TYR A 75 21.37 -0.79 -6.71
C TYR A 75 21.25 -2.18 -6.06
N THR A 76 22.20 -2.55 -5.21
CA THR A 76 22.32 -3.90 -4.64
C THR A 76 22.10 -3.86 -3.15
N LEU A 77 23.16 -3.64 -2.36
CA LEU A 77 23.10 -3.67 -0.90
C LEU A 77 22.18 -2.58 -0.34
N ASP A 78 22.35 -1.33 -0.77
CA ASP A 78 21.62 -0.21 -0.17
C ASP A 78 20.12 -0.28 -0.51
N PHE A 79 19.80 -0.65 -1.76
CA PHE A 79 18.42 -0.96 -2.14
C PHE A 79 17.86 -2.16 -1.37
N ASN A 80 18.61 -3.25 -1.19
CA ASN A 80 18.13 -4.42 -0.46
C ASN A 80 17.86 -4.09 1.02
N ASP A 81 18.70 -3.26 1.63
CA ASP A 81 18.49 -2.76 2.99
C ASP A 81 17.20 -1.92 3.04
N PHE A 82 16.99 -1.02 2.09
CA PHE A 82 15.76 -0.24 2.00
C PHE A 82 14.53 -1.13 1.77
N LYS A 83 14.64 -2.11 0.86
CA LYS A 83 13.60 -3.09 0.55
C LYS A 83 13.24 -3.95 1.77
N SER A 84 14.19 -4.25 2.65
CA SER A 84 13.92 -4.99 3.89
C SER A 84 12.93 -4.26 4.82
N LEU A 85 12.75 -2.96 4.62
CA LEU A 85 11.78 -2.15 5.34
C LEU A 85 10.37 -2.23 4.74
N GLN A 86 10.14 -2.92 3.61
CA GLN A 86 8.80 -3.05 3.03
C GLN A 86 7.82 -3.70 4.01
N MET A 87 6.55 -3.30 3.92
CA MET A 87 5.51 -3.93 4.73
C MET A 87 5.26 -5.37 4.27
N PRO A 88 5.10 -6.35 5.18
CA PRO A 88 4.74 -7.70 4.82
C PRO A 88 3.46 -7.74 3.97
N ALA A 89 3.45 -8.55 2.91
CA ALA A 89 2.30 -8.63 1.99
C ALA A 89 0.99 -9.07 2.70
N SER A 90 1.11 -9.81 3.80
CA SER A 90 0.00 -10.26 4.64
C SER A 90 -0.81 -9.10 5.26
N GLU A 91 -0.15 -7.97 5.53
CA GLU A 91 -0.81 -6.79 6.14
C GLU A 91 -1.84 -6.15 5.21
N PHE A 92 -1.70 -6.34 3.91
CA PHE A 92 -2.63 -5.83 2.90
C PHE A 92 -3.78 -6.81 2.61
N SER A 93 -3.78 -8.01 3.22
CA SER A 93 -4.78 -9.05 2.91
C SER A 93 -6.21 -8.59 3.14
N TRP A 94 -6.47 -7.83 4.21
CA TRP A 94 -7.80 -7.31 4.53
C TRP A 94 -8.26 -6.22 3.55
N VAL A 95 -7.34 -5.38 3.08
CA VAL A 95 -7.58 -4.38 2.03
C VAL A 95 -7.99 -5.05 0.72
N LYS A 96 -7.40 -6.22 0.42
CA LYS A 96 -7.68 -7.01 -0.78
C LYS A 96 -9.03 -7.74 -0.73
N LYS A 97 -9.67 -7.87 0.44
CA LYS A 97 -10.90 -8.66 0.59
C LYS A 97 -12.10 -8.05 -0.15
N THR A 98 -12.23 -6.73 -0.13
CA THR A 98 -13.37 -6.04 -0.76
C THR A 98 -12.93 -4.76 -1.47
N PRO A 99 -13.58 -4.38 -2.59
CA PRO A 99 -13.41 -3.07 -3.23
C PRO A 99 -13.54 -1.91 -2.24
N ASP A 100 -14.49 -1.99 -1.32
CA ASP A 100 -14.78 -0.91 -0.38
C ASP A 100 -13.67 -0.73 0.65
N ALA A 101 -13.09 -1.82 1.16
CA ALA A 101 -11.93 -1.74 2.07
C ALA A 101 -10.72 -1.12 1.36
N CYS A 102 -10.52 -1.48 0.09
CA CYS A 102 -9.48 -0.89 -0.76
C CYS A 102 -9.71 0.61 -0.98
N TYR A 103 -10.91 1.00 -1.38
CA TYR A 103 -11.27 2.40 -1.60
C TYR A 103 -11.18 3.23 -0.31
N PHE A 104 -11.72 2.71 0.79
CA PHE A 104 -11.65 3.35 2.11
C PHE A 104 -10.21 3.60 2.53
N THR A 105 -9.35 2.57 2.42
CA THR A 105 -7.95 2.67 2.81
C THR A 105 -7.21 3.70 1.97
N TRP A 106 -7.40 3.67 0.65
CA TRP A 106 -6.81 4.66 -0.26
C TRP A 106 -7.27 6.08 0.05
N LEU A 107 -8.58 6.30 0.23
CA LEU A 107 -9.13 7.60 0.56
C LEU A 107 -8.63 8.10 1.92
N PHE A 108 -8.49 7.19 2.89
CA PHE A 108 -7.94 7.50 4.20
C PHE A 108 -6.51 8.02 4.09
N ILE A 109 -5.60 7.32 3.40
CA ILE A 109 -4.21 7.78 3.28
C ILE A 109 -4.07 9.04 2.41
N LYS A 110 -4.91 9.21 1.39
CA LYS A 110 -4.88 10.36 0.47
C LYS A 110 -5.36 11.66 1.12
N SER A 111 -6.38 11.57 1.97
CA SER A 111 -7.05 12.75 2.54
C SER A 111 -6.34 13.38 3.74
N GLN A 112 -5.32 12.74 4.29
CA GLN A 112 -4.65 13.19 5.50
C GLN A 112 -3.48 14.12 5.16
N ILE A 113 -3.44 15.29 5.81
CA ILE A 113 -2.31 16.22 5.73
C ILE A 113 -1.15 15.62 6.54
N HIS A 114 0.09 15.83 6.10
CA HIS A 114 1.30 15.26 6.69
C HIS A 114 1.38 15.39 8.23
N ASP A 115 0.96 16.53 8.78
CA ASP A 115 1.00 16.83 10.22
C ASP A 115 -0.07 16.09 11.06
N SER A 116 -1.02 15.40 10.40
CA SER A 116 -2.05 14.59 11.07
C SER A 116 -1.51 13.22 11.53
N PHE A 117 -0.47 12.71 10.86
CA PHE A 117 0.14 11.42 11.20
C PHE A 117 1.26 11.61 12.22
N LYS A 118 0.91 11.92 13.48
CA LYS A 118 1.86 11.75 14.60
C LYS A 118 2.49 10.36 14.67
N VAL A 119 1.85 9.39 14.02
CA VAL A 119 2.30 7.99 13.93
C VAL A 119 3.42 7.81 12.90
N LEU A 120 3.43 8.58 11.80
CA LEU A 120 4.45 8.51 10.76
C LEU A 120 5.48 9.63 10.94
N GLU A 121 6.04 9.74 12.14
CA GLU A 121 7.20 10.62 12.35
C GLU A 121 8.33 10.23 11.41
N LEU A 122 8.93 11.25 10.78
CA LEU A 122 10.02 11.08 9.83
C LEU A 122 11.23 10.45 10.54
N ASP A 123 11.68 9.32 10.02
CA ASP A 123 12.94 8.72 10.43
C ASP A 123 14.08 9.31 9.59
N VAL A 124 14.90 10.16 10.19
CA VAL A 124 15.98 10.89 9.52
C VAL A 124 16.98 9.95 8.85
N PHE A 125 17.22 8.76 9.41
CA PHE A 125 18.11 7.77 8.83
C PHE A 125 17.51 7.12 7.58
N ILE A 126 16.18 6.93 7.55
CA ILE A 126 15.49 6.42 6.36
C ILE A 126 15.43 7.52 5.29
N VAL A 127 15.08 8.75 5.66
CA VAL A 127 15.05 9.90 4.74
C VAL A 127 16.40 10.08 4.06
N GLY A 128 17.50 10.06 4.82
CA GLY A 128 18.85 10.23 4.28
C GLY A 128 19.30 9.13 3.29
N ARG A 129 18.58 8.00 3.23
CA ARG A 129 18.85 6.91 2.28
C ARG A 129 18.03 7.01 0.99
N ILE A 130 16.93 7.77 0.99
CA ILE A 130 16.09 7.94 -0.20
C ILE A 130 16.86 8.79 -1.21
N ARG A 131 17.08 8.24 -2.41
CA ARG A 131 17.91 8.89 -3.42
C ARG A 131 17.10 9.70 -4.41
N ASN A 132 15.78 9.55 -4.45
CA ASN A 132 14.97 10.11 -5.53
C ASN A 132 14.95 11.64 -5.64
N GLN A 133 15.61 12.39 -4.75
CA GLN A 133 15.78 13.86 -4.74
C GLN A 133 14.48 14.68 -4.76
N ARG A 134 13.34 14.03 -4.92
CA ARG A 134 12.03 14.64 -5.17
C ARG A 134 11.16 14.69 -3.93
N TYR A 135 11.65 14.29 -2.75
CA TYR A 135 10.92 14.44 -1.49
C TYR A 135 10.87 15.93 -1.08
N PRO A 136 9.77 16.68 -1.34
CA PRO A 136 9.76 18.12 -1.23
C PRO A 136 9.56 18.59 0.22
N ASN A 137 10.19 19.70 0.57
CA ASN A 137 10.20 20.31 1.91
C ASN A 137 8.95 21.16 2.25
N ILE A 138 7.85 21.03 1.50
CA ILE A 138 6.69 21.94 1.58
C ILE A 138 5.51 21.24 2.28
N HIS A 139 4.61 22.03 2.87
CA HIS A 139 3.37 21.66 3.58
C HIS A 139 2.32 20.90 2.74
N ASP A 140 2.72 19.83 2.04
CA ASP A 140 1.84 18.98 1.24
C ASP A 140 1.53 17.66 1.99
N SER A 141 0.44 16.98 1.60
CA SER A 141 0.11 15.64 2.09
C SER A 141 1.26 14.66 1.82
N LEU A 142 1.53 13.73 2.75
CA LEU A 142 2.56 12.71 2.54
C LEU A 142 2.31 11.91 1.25
N TYR A 143 1.04 11.67 0.93
CA TYR A 143 0.64 10.98 -0.27
C TYR A 143 1.22 11.61 -1.55
N ASN A 144 1.15 12.94 -1.67
CA ASN A 144 1.68 13.67 -2.82
C ASN A 144 3.21 13.65 -2.84
N LYS A 145 3.87 13.78 -1.67
CA LYS A 145 5.34 13.71 -1.56
C LYS A 145 5.93 12.38 -2.00
N LEU A 146 5.15 11.30 -1.96
CA LEU A 146 5.56 9.96 -2.37
C LEU A 146 5.34 9.68 -3.86
N GLU A 147 4.91 10.68 -4.64
CA GLU A 147 4.66 10.57 -6.09
C GLU A 147 3.72 9.42 -6.44
N LEU A 148 2.65 9.30 -5.65
CA LEU A 148 1.63 8.29 -5.85
C LEU A 148 0.59 8.79 -6.85
N ASP A 149 -0.06 7.84 -7.55
CA ASP A 149 -1.15 8.17 -8.45
C ASP A 149 -2.27 8.92 -7.71
N ALA A 150 -2.56 10.13 -8.15
CA ALA A 150 -3.57 10.97 -7.54
C ALA A 150 -4.98 10.38 -7.69
N TYR A 151 -5.29 9.65 -8.77
CA TYR A 151 -6.65 9.23 -9.09
C TYR A 151 -6.69 7.80 -9.69
N PRO A 152 -6.27 6.77 -8.94
CA PRO A 152 -6.35 5.40 -9.39
C PRO A 152 -7.79 5.01 -9.73
N VAL A 153 -7.98 4.53 -10.95
CA VAL A 153 -9.31 4.32 -11.55
C VAL A 153 -9.94 3.01 -11.10
N ASP A 154 -9.12 2.01 -10.78
CA ASP A 154 -9.57 0.68 -10.38
C ASP A 154 -8.98 0.21 -9.03
N ASN A 155 -9.43 -0.95 -8.55
CA ASN A 155 -8.96 -1.51 -7.28
C ASN A 155 -7.50 -1.99 -7.33
N LYS A 156 -6.99 -2.35 -8.50
CA LYS A 156 -5.62 -2.82 -8.67
C LYS A 156 -4.64 -1.66 -8.56
N GLU A 157 -4.97 -0.52 -9.16
CA GLU A 157 -4.23 0.72 -9.04
C GLU A 157 -4.32 1.28 -7.62
N ARG A 158 -5.51 1.29 -7.00
CA ARG A 158 -5.68 1.70 -5.59
C ARG A 158 -4.82 0.85 -4.66
N LEU A 159 -4.87 -0.46 -4.82
CA LEU A 159 -4.05 -1.37 -4.02
C LEU A 159 -2.56 -1.10 -4.23
N SER A 160 -2.12 -0.89 -5.47
CA SER A 160 -0.72 -0.56 -5.76
C SER A 160 -0.31 0.75 -5.09
N ALA A 161 -1.16 1.78 -5.12
CA ALA A 161 -0.91 3.05 -4.47
C ALA A 161 -0.88 2.94 -2.93
N ILE A 162 -1.69 2.05 -2.33
CA ILE A 162 -1.65 1.76 -0.90
C ILE A 162 -0.35 1.03 -0.54
N GLU A 163 0.01 -0.03 -1.27
CA GLU A 163 1.28 -0.75 -1.07
C GLU A 163 2.48 0.21 -1.18
N ASP A 164 2.47 1.05 -2.21
CA ASP A 164 3.52 2.02 -2.48
C ASP A 164 3.57 3.13 -1.41
N PHE A 165 2.44 3.62 -0.91
CA PHE A 165 2.41 4.57 0.20
C PHE A 165 3.14 4.02 1.42
N PHE A 166 2.80 2.80 1.83
CA PHE A 166 3.40 2.19 3.01
C PHE A 166 4.86 1.79 2.79
N ASP A 167 5.26 1.36 1.60
CA ASP A 167 6.66 1.02 1.35
C ASP A 167 7.57 2.22 1.23
N ARG A 168 7.05 3.33 0.71
CA ARG A 168 7.83 4.55 0.44
C ARG A 168 7.80 5.53 1.62
N ALA A 169 6.83 5.42 2.53
CA ALA A 169 6.74 6.30 3.70
C ALA A 169 8.04 6.21 4.53
N PRO A 170 8.74 7.34 4.77
CA PRO A 170 10.04 7.36 5.43
C PRO A 170 9.90 7.26 6.95
N ALA A 171 9.27 6.19 7.41
CA ALA A 171 9.00 5.90 8.81
C ALA A 171 9.40 4.46 9.14
N THR A 172 9.62 4.18 10.42
CA THR A 172 9.94 2.83 10.87
C THR A 172 8.86 1.82 10.45
N LEU A 173 9.23 0.54 10.30
CA LEU A 173 8.26 -0.51 9.99
C LEU A 173 7.14 -0.57 11.06
N LYS A 174 7.48 -0.36 12.33
CA LYS A 174 6.53 -0.30 13.44
C LYS A 174 5.48 0.80 13.25
N ALA A 175 5.93 2.04 12.97
CA ALA A 175 5.03 3.18 12.72
C ALA A 175 4.03 2.89 11.59
N ARG A 176 4.50 2.27 10.51
CA ARG A 176 3.67 1.91 9.36
C ARG A 176 2.67 0.81 9.68
N LEU A 177 3.08 -0.22 10.44
CA LEU A 177 2.17 -1.25 10.96
C LEU A 177 1.10 -0.66 11.89
N ASP A 178 1.50 0.26 12.78
CA ASP A 178 0.58 0.93 13.70
C ASP A 178 -0.45 1.76 12.93
N LEU A 179 -0.05 2.46 11.87
CA LEU A 179 -0.98 3.15 10.99
C LEU A 179 -1.92 2.18 10.26
N MET A 180 -1.41 1.12 9.65
CA MET A 180 -2.26 0.11 8.98
C MET A 180 -3.32 -0.45 9.93
N ARG A 181 -2.93 -0.74 11.18
CA ARG A 181 -3.83 -1.19 12.23
C ARG A 181 -4.89 -0.15 12.58
N GLN A 182 -4.51 1.13 12.69
CA GLN A 182 -5.48 2.21 12.95
C GLN A 182 -6.51 2.36 11.84
N ILE A 183 -6.08 2.30 10.57
CA ILE A 183 -7.00 2.37 9.43
C ILE A 183 -7.95 1.18 9.47
N ARG A 184 -7.41 -0.02 9.72
CA ARG A 184 -8.21 -1.24 9.83
C ARG A 184 -9.26 -1.15 10.95
N ASN A 185 -8.88 -0.66 12.14
CA ASN A 185 -9.81 -0.49 13.24
C ASN A 185 -10.96 0.47 12.86
N LYS A 186 -10.65 1.61 12.22
CA LYS A 186 -11.68 2.55 11.74
C LYS A 186 -12.59 1.93 10.68
N TRP A 187 -12.03 1.13 9.77
CA TRP A 187 -12.82 0.35 8.82
C TRP A 187 -13.77 -0.60 9.54
N GLU A 188 -13.28 -1.36 10.52
CA GLU A 188 -14.06 -2.32 11.31
C GLU A 188 -15.11 -1.64 12.22
N GLU A 189 -14.92 -0.37 12.61
CA GLU A 189 -15.92 0.42 13.34
C GLU A 189 -17.09 0.88 12.45
N ILE A 190 -16.79 1.34 11.23
CA ILE A 190 -17.80 1.84 10.28
C ILE A 190 -18.51 0.68 9.58
N TYR A 191 -17.75 -0.36 9.26
CA TYR A 191 -18.23 -1.61 8.69
C TYR A 191 -17.87 -2.72 9.68
N PRO A 192 -18.58 -2.78 10.83
CA PRO A 192 -18.49 -3.95 11.69
C PRO A 192 -18.80 -5.11 10.78
N SER A 193 -17.79 -5.96 10.59
CA SER A 193 -17.84 -7.12 9.74
C SER A 193 -19.27 -7.66 9.75
N SER A 194 -19.85 -7.93 8.59
CA SER A 194 -21.11 -8.65 8.40
C SER A 194 -21.15 -10.06 9.04
N ILE A 195 -20.28 -10.33 10.02
CA ILE A 195 -20.26 -11.45 10.97
C ILE A 195 -21.57 -11.54 11.77
N ASN A 196 -22.42 -10.52 11.78
CA ASN A 196 -23.80 -10.64 12.26
C ASN A 196 -24.80 -10.04 11.25
N PHE A 197 -25.13 -10.75 10.17
CA PHE A 197 -26.49 -11.00 9.64
C PHE A 197 -26.43 -11.51 8.17
N PRO A 198 -27.31 -12.44 7.74
CA PRO A 198 -28.68 -12.59 8.19
C PRO A 198 -28.79 -13.48 9.43
N LEU A 199 -29.60 -13.02 10.37
CA LEU A 199 -30.16 -13.76 11.49
C LEU A 199 -30.44 -15.22 11.06
N SER A 200 -29.99 -16.21 11.84
CA SER A 200 -30.31 -17.61 11.54
C SER A 200 -31.84 -17.80 11.46
N PRO A 201 -32.37 -18.73 10.65
CA PRO A 201 -33.81 -18.90 10.45
C PRO A 201 -34.61 -18.95 11.76
N LYS A 202 -34.07 -19.64 12.79
CA LYS A 202 -34.66 -19.72 14.12
C LYS A 202 -34.78 -18.38 14.85
N LYS A 203 -33.82 -17.46 14.66
CA LYS A 203 -33.88 -16.11 15.24
C LYS A 203 -34.79 -15.17 14.43
N GLN A 204 -34.90 -15.35 13.11
CA GLN A 204 -35.89 -14.62 12.28
C GLN A 204 -37.31 -14.98 12.69
N GLU A 205 -37.59 -16.27 12.89
CA GLU A 205 -38.90 -16.76 13.30
C GLU A 205 -39.27 -16.27 14.72
N LYS A 206 -38.32 -16.24 15.65
CA LYS A 206 -38.52 -15.70 17.00
C LYS A 206 -38.82 -14.19 17.00
N MET A 207 -38.18 -13.42 16.10
CA MET A 207 -38.48 -11.98 15.93
C MET A 207 -39.84 -11.77 15.27
N ARG A 208 -40.19 -12.58 14.27
CA ARG A 208 -41.46 -12.53 13.56
C ARG A 208 -42.63 -12.88 14.48
N LEU A 209 -42.45 -13.88 15.36
CA LEU A 209 -43.38 -14.21 16.45
C LEU A 209 -43.45 -13.10 17.51
N GLY A 210 -42.31 -12.53 17.92
CA GLY A 210 -42.29 -11.43 18.90
C GLY A 210 -42.98 -10.14 18.41
N LEU A 211 -42.84 -9.80 17.13
CA LEU A 211 -43.51 -8.66 16.49
C LEU A 211 -45.00 -8.95 16.22
N GLY A 212 -45.35 -10.20 15.90
CA GLY A 212 -46.75 -10.65 15.80
C GLY A 212 -47.50 -10.51 17.12
N ILE A 213 -46.89 -10.95 18.23
CA ILE A 213 -47.46 -10.86 19.58
C ILE A 213 -47.62 -9.40 20.04
N HIS A 214 -46.72 -8.49 19.63
CA HIS A 214 -46.86 -7.07 19.94
C HIS A 214 -47.98 -6.39 19.12
N SER A 215 -48.19 -6.80 17.87
CA SER A 215 -49.27 -6.28 17.03
C SER A 215 -50.66 -6.75 17.46
N GLU A 216 -50.78 -7.97 18.01
CA GLU A 216 -52.04 -8.48 18.56
C GLU A 216 -52.36 -7.85 19.93
N ARG A 217 -51.35 -7.62 20.78
CA ARG A 217 -51.55 -6.94 22.08
C ARG A 217 -51.89 -5.45 21.96
N GLN A 218 -51.49 -4.77 20.88
CA GLN A 218 -51.87 -3.37 20.67
C GLN A 218 -53.29 -3.22 20.12
N LYS A 219 -53.78 -4.19 19.32
CA LYS A 219 -55.18 -4.19 18.86
C LYS A 219 -56.19 -4.56 19.95
N SER A 220 -55.77 -5.24 21.02
CA SER A 220 -56.66 -5.60 22.15
C SER A 220 -56.76 -4.52 23.24
N ASN A 221 -55.99 -3.42 23.15
CA ASN A 221 -55.96 -2.36 24.17
C ASN A 221 -56.51 -1.00 23.69
N GLU A 222 -56.96 -0.89 22.43
CA GLU A 222 -57.86 0.19 22.03
C GLU A 222 -59.30 -0.28 22.32
N TYR A 223 -60.03 0.51 23.11
CA TYR A 223 -61.38 0.30 23.67
C TYR A 223 -61.46 -0.29 25.08
N PRO A 224 -61.34 0.56 26.11
CA PRO A 224 -62.26 0.54 27.23
C PRO A 224 -63.24 1.72 27.13
N GLU A 225 -64.52 1.37 27.13
CA GLU A 225 -65.65 2.15 27.69
C GLU A 225 -65.99 3.51 27.03
N LYS A 226 -67.24 3.94 26.86
CA LYS A 226 -68.44 3.81 27.71
C LYS A 226 -69.60 4.55 27.01
N ARG A 227 -70.79 4.37 27.62
CA ARG A 227 -72.07 5.12 27.49
C ARG A 227 -73.06 4.48 26.53
N SER A 228 -74.32 4.25 26.89
CA SER A 228 -75.10 4.45 28.13
C SER A 228 -76.38 3.63 27.97
#